data_AF-A0ABC8V028-F1
#
_entry.id   AF-A0ABC8V028-F1
#
_cell.length_a   1.000
_cell.length_b   1.000
_cell.length_c   1.000
_cell.angle_alpha   90.00
_cell.angle_beta   90.00
_cell.angle_gamma   90.00
#
_symmetry.space_group_name_H-M   'P 1'
#
loop_
_entity.id
_entity.type
_entity.pdbx_description
1 polymer ?
#
loop_
_entity_poly.entity_id
_entity_poly.type
_entity_poly.pdbx_seq_one_letter_code
_entity_poly.pdbx_strand_id
1 'polypeptide(L)'
;MRFWGVALFCFLSIIGALSQGDVGSIISRTQFDQMLKHRNDAACLAKGFYTYDAFVAAAKSFGAFGTTGATDIRKREIAAFMAQTSHETTGGWPTAPDGPYAWGYCFKEERGNPPDYCTQSQQWPCVPGKKYYGRGPIPNHTQLQLWSSRKSHRNESAKQPRKLLQTIQ
;
A
#
# COMPACT_ATOMS: atom_id res chain seq x y z
N MET A 1 -7.13 24.99 -63.57
CA MET A 1 -7.65 23.67 -63.15
C MET A 1 -7.18 23.40 -61.73
N ARG A 2 -8.11 23.04 -60.84
CA ARG A 2 -7.93 22.58 -59.44
C ARG A 2 -7.10 21.25 -59.47
N PHE A 3 -6.32 20.81 -58.47
CA PHE A 3 -6.65 20.40 -57.09
C PHE A 3 -5.32 20.15 -56.30
N TRP A 4 -5.15 20.69 -55.08
CA TRP A 4 -5.05 20.00 -53.75
C TRP A 4 -3.84 19.04 -53.60
N GLY A 5 -3.06 18.95 -52.52
CA GLY A 5 -3.11 19.49 -51.16
C GLY A 5 -2.15 18.66 -50.27
N VAL A 6 -1.33 19.37 -49.49
CA VAL A 6 -0.78 19.05 -48.15
C VAL A 6 -0.52 17.58 -47.75
N ALA A 7 0.75 17.27 -47.43
CA ALA A 7 1.10 16.27 -46.42
C ALA A 7 2.30 16.74 -45.58
N LEU A 8 2.14 17.89 -44.92
CA LEU A 8 2.94 18.23 -43.74
C LEU A 8 2.19 17.67 -42.52
N PHE A 9 2.26 16.35 -42.31
CA PHE A 9 1.79 15.78 -41.05
C PHE A 9 2.88 16.01 -39.99
N CYS A 10 2.72 17.16 -39.35
CA CYS A 10 3.32 17.55 -38.10
C CYS A 10 3.44 16.34 -37.18
N PHE A 11 4.66 16.09 -36.69
CA PHE A 11 4.93 15.45 -35.42
C PHE A 11 4.08 16.13 -34.34
N LEU A 12 2.83 15.71 -34.20
CA LEU A 12 1.98 16.10 -33.09
C LEU A 12 2.11 15.00 -32.05
N SER A 13 3.16 15.12 -31.26
CA SER A 13 3.23 14.61 -29.91
C SER A 13 2.01 15.11 -29.14
N ILE A 14 0.86 14.45 -29.28
CA ILE A 14 -0.17 14.51 -28.24
C ILE A 14 0.20 13.40 -27.26
N ILE A 15 1.14 13.77 -26.39
CA ILE A 15 1.25 13.18 -25.06
C ILE A 15 -0.14 13.35 -24.46
N GLY A 16 -0.96 12.31 -24.55
CA GLY A 16 -2.10 12.17 -23.68
C GLY A 16 -1.53 12.17 -22.28
N ALA A 17 -1.56 13.33 -21.62
CA ALA A 17 -1.44 13.40 -20.18
C ALA A 17 -2.61 12.58 -19.65
N LEU A 18 -2.37 11.27 -19.46
CA LEU A 18 -3.21 10.45 -18.63
C LEU A 18 -3.24 11.17 -17.30
N SER A 19 -4.37 11.81 -16.99
CA SER A 19 -4.71 12.17 -15.62
C SER A 19 -4.44 10.92 -14.80
N GLN A 20 -3.29 10.90 -14.12
CA GLN A 20 -2.87 9.80 -13.28
C GLN A 20 -3.85 9.83 -12.11
N GLY A 21 -4.96 9.09 -12.26
CA GLY A 21 -6.11 9.20 -11.39
C GLY A 21 -5.69 8.89 -9.96
N ASP A 22 -6.09 9.73 -9.00
CA ASP A 22 -5.78 9.51 -7.59
C ASP A 22 -6.49 8.25 -7.09
N VAL A 23 -5.91 7.54 -6.12
CA VAL A 23 -6.52 6.35 -5.50
C VAL A 23 -7.89 6.68 -4.88
N GLY A 24 -8.08 7.93 -4.44
CA GLY A 24 -9.37 8.42 -3.97
C GLY A 24 -10.50 8.42 -5.00
N SER A 25 -10.19 8.28 -6.30
CA SER A 25 -11.19 8.07 -7.36
C SER A 25 -11.68 6.61 -7.46
N ILE A 26 -10.96 5.66 -6.85
CA ILE A 26 -11.26 4.23 -6.90
C ILE A 26 -11.91 3.73 -5.60
N ILE A 27 -11.44 4.25 -4.46
CA ILE A 27 -11.98 3.94 -3.13
C ILE A 27 -12.38 5.23 -2.43
N SER A 28 -13.65 5.35 -2.07
CA SER A 28 -14.13 6.50 -1.30
C SER A 28 -13.81 6.36 0.19
N ARG A 29 -13.86 7.48 0.93
CA ARG A 29 -13.75 7.45 2.40
C ARG A 29 -14.77 6.50 3.02
N THR A 30 -16.03 6.55 2.57
CA THR A 30 -17.09 5.66 3.07
C THR A 30 -16.75 4.20 2.81
N GLN A 31 -16.22 3.85 1.63
CA GLN A 31 -15.81 2.47 1.33
C GLN A 31 -14.64 2.04 2.21
N PHE A 32 -13.64 2.90 2.41
CA PHE A 32 -12.54 2.66 3.33
C PHE A 32 -13.03 2.42 4.77
N ASP A 33 -13.95 3.25 5.24
CA ASP A 33 -14.55 3.12 6.57
C ASP A 33 -15.39 1.86 6.72
N GLN A 34 -16.11 1.45 5.68
CA GLN A 34 -16.86 0.19 5.67
C GLN A 34 -15.94 -1.04 5.64
N MET A 35 -14.86 -1.01 4.86
CA MET A 35 -13.88 -2.09 4.81
C MET A 35 -13.14 -2.26 6.15
N LEU A 36 -12.85 -1.15 6.82
CA LEU A 36 -12.12 -1.13 8.09
C LEU A 36 -13.01 -0.70 9.26
N LYS A 37 -14.18 -1.35 9.35
CA LYS A 37 -15.31 -0.97 10.21
C LYS A 37 -14.92 -0.81 11.68
N HIS A 38 -14.21 -1.80 12.23
CA HIS A 38 -13.90 -1.86 13.67
C HIS A 38 -12.53 -1.28 14.05
N ARG A 39 -11.75 -0.73 13.10
CA ARG A 39 -10.37 -0.26 13.38
C ARG A 39 -10.28 0.81 14.48
N ASN A 40 -11.38 1.54 14.71
CA ASN A 40 -11.47 2.63 15.68
C ASN A 40 -12.27 2.25 16.94
N ASP A 41 -12.64 0.98 17.10
CA ASP A 41 -13.30 0.49 18.29
C ASP A 41 -12.34 0.59 19.49
N ALA A 42 -12.89 0.71 20.70
CA ALA A 42 -12.10 0.86 21.92
C ALA A 42 -11.15 -0.33 22.18
N ALA A 43 -11.47 -1.51 21.66
CA ALA A 43 -10.64 -2.71 21.77
C ALA A 43 -9.38 -2.66 20.88
N CYS A 44 -9.30 -1.73 19.92
CA CYS A 44 -8.18 -1.65 18.98
C CYS A 44 -7.09 -0.69 19.45
N LEU A 45 -5.87 -1.21 19.56
CA LEU A 45 -4.70 -0.44 20.03
C LEU A 45 -4.20 0.58 18.99
N ALA A 46 -4.63 0.45 17.73
CA ALA A 46 -4.39 1.41 16.66
C ALA A 46 -5.53 2.40 16.45
N LYS A 47 -6.51 2.48 17.36
CA LYS A 47 -7.65 3.42 17.27
C LYS A 47 -7.16 4.84 16.95
N GLY A 48 -7.71 5.43 15.88
CA GLY A 48 -7.38 6.78 15.42
C GLY A 48 -6.09 6.92 14.61
N PHE A 49 -5.27 5.87 14.50
CA PHE A 49 -4.00 5.91 13.77
C PHE A 49 -4.20 5.82 12.25
N TYR A 50 -5.06 4.91 11.79
CA TYR A 50 -5.28 4.65 10.37
C TYR A 50 -6.42 5.50 9.80
N THR A 51 -6.06 6.62 9.19
CA THR A 51 -7.02 7.55 8.57
C THR A 51 -7.03 7.39 7.05
N TYR A 52 -8.19 7.68 6.43
CA TYR A 52 -8.31 7.69 4.97
C TYR A 52 -7.38 8.72 4.34
N ASP A 53 -7.22 9.89 4.96
CA ASP A 53 -6.34 10.95 4.46
C ASP A 53 -4.87 10.52 4.46
N ALA A 54 -4.44 9.82 5.51
CA ALA A 54 -3.09 9.23 5.55
C ALA A 54 -2.91 8.15 4.47
N PHE A 55 -3.94 7.32 4.23
CA PHE A 55 -3.92 6.32 3.15
C PHE A 55 -3.77 6.96 1.76
N VAL A 56 -4.59 7.98 1.45
CA VAL A 56 -4.50 8.70 0.16
C VAL A 56 -3.16 9.43 0.03
N ALA A 57 -2.69 10.10 1.08
CA ALA A 57 -1.39 10.77 1.07
C ALA A 57 -0.22 9.79 0.85
N ALA A 58 -0.26 8.62 1.49
CA ALA A 58 0.73 7.57 1.28
C ALA A 58 0.67 7.03 -0.16
N ALA A 59 -0.53 6.76 -0.68
CA ALA A 59 -0.73 6.26 -2.04
C ALA A 59 -0.16 7.20 -3.11
N LYS A 60 -0.23 8.52 -2.91
CA LYS A 60 0.36 9.53 -3.81
C LYS A 60 1.88 9.41 -3.94
N SER A 61 2.57 8.85 -2.93
CA SER A 61 4.00 8.56 -3.01
C SER A 61 4.32 7.36 -3.93
N PHE A 62 3.31 6.60 -4.34
CA PHE A 62 3.42 5.42 -5.20
C PHE A 62 2.50 5.58 -6.42
N GLY A 63 2.85 6.48 -7.34
CA GLY A 63 1.96 6.91 -8.44
C GLY A 63 1.40 5.82 -9.37
N ALA A 64 1.90 4.59 -9.31
CA ALA A 64 1.37 3.43 -10.05
C ALA A 64 0.31 2.61 -9.27
N PHE A 65 0.28 2.74 -7.94
CA PHE A 65 -0.60 1.97 -7.04
C PHE A 65 -2.06 2.40 -7.19
N GLY A 66 -2.94 1.49 -7.56
CA GLY A 66 -4.37 1.77 -7.74
C GLY A 66 -4.69 2.69 -8.92
N THR A 67 -3.70 3.00 -9.77
CA THR A 67 -3.84 3.92 -10.90
C THR A 67 -3.54 3.25 -12.25
N THR A 68 -3.03 2.01 -12.24
CA THR A 68 -2.57 1.30 -13.43
C THR A 68 -3.62 0.31 -13.96
N GLY A 69 -3.89 0.35 -15.26
CA GLY A 69 -4.79 -0.60 -15.94
C GLY A 69 -6.27 -0.24 -15.83
N ALA A 70 -7.13 -1.19 -16.21
CA ALA A 70 -8.58 -1.01 -16.19
C ALA A 70 -9.13 -0.84 -14.77
N THR A 71 -10.31 -0.24 -14.63
CA THR A 71 -10.93 0.06 -13.33
C THR A 71 -11.11 -1.17 -12.44
N ASP A 72 -11.44 -2.32 -13.01
CA ASP A 72 -11.57 -3.58 -12.29
C ASP A 72 -10.21 -4.06 -11.74
N ILE A 73 -9.13 -3.90 -12.50
CA ILE A 73 -7.75 -4.20 -12.07
C ILE A 73 -7.34 -3.30 -10.91
N ARG A 74 -7.59 -1.98 -11.02
CA ARG A 74 -7.29 -1.01 -9.97
C ARG A 74 -8.05 -1.30 -8.67
N LYS A 75 -9.34 -1.65 -8.78
CA LYS A 75 -10.14 -2.09 -7.63
C LYS A 75 -9.58 -3.36 -7.00
N ARG A 76 -9.15 -4.33 -7.82
CA ARG A 76 -8.56 -5.60 -7.35
C ARG A 76 -7.23 -5.37 -6.64
N GLU A 77 -6.38 -4.49 -7.15
CA GLU A 77 -5.10 -4.13 -6.50
C GLU A 77 -5.34 -3.54 -5.10
N ILE A 78 -6.25 -2.57 -4.98
CA ILE A 78 -6.58 -1.94 -3.69
C ILE A 78 -7.22 -2.96 -2.73
N ALA A 79 -8.14 -3.80 -3.22
CA ALA A 79 -8.77 -4.83 -2.41
C ALA A 79 -7.75 -5.86 -1.90
N ALA A 80 -6.83 -6.32 -2.76
CA ALA A 80 -5.78 -7.26 -2.39
C ALA A 80 -4.81 -6.65 -1.37
N PHE A 81 -4.42 -5.38 -1.58
CA PHE A 81 -3.60 -4.64 -0.63
C PHE A 81 -4.27 -4.57 0.74
N MET A 82 -5.52 -4.08 0.79
CA MET A 82 -6.24 -3.91 2.06
C MET A 82 -6.56 -5.24 2.75
N ALA A 83 -6.83 -6.31 2.00
CA ALA A 83 -7.07 -7.64 2.56
C ALA A 83 -5.80 -8.18 3.23
N GLN A 84 -4.67 -8.10 2.54
CA GLN A 84 -3.40 -8.55 3.08
C GLN A 84 -3.03 -7.75 4.33
N THR A 85 -3.03 -6.43 4.26
CA THR A 85 -2.67 -5.59 5.41
C THR A 85 -3.66 -5.69 6.57
N SER A 86 -4.94 -5.95 6.29
CA SER A 86 -5.94 -6.24 7.32
C SER A 86 -5.63 -7.54 8.06
N HIS A 87 -5.19 -8.58 7.35
CA HIS A 87 -4.77 -9.84 7.98
C HIS A 87 -3.62 -9.62 8.96
N GLU A 88 -2.61 -8.86 8.55
CA GLU A 88 -1.42 -8.56 9.35
C GLU A 88 -1.70 -7.77 10.62
N THR A 89 -2.78 -7.01 10.62
CA THR A 89 -3.15 -6.08 11.68
C THR A 89 -4.49 -6.45 12.35
N THR A 90 -4.97 -7.67 12.12
CA THR A 90 -6.31 -8.08 12.54
C THR A 90 -6.43 -8.18 14.05
N GLY A 91 -7.53 -7.67 14.57
CA GLY A 91 -8.04 -7.94 15.91
C GLY A 91 -9.19 -8.94 15.93
N GLY A 92 -9.53 -9.55 14.80
CA GLY A 92 -10.69 -10.41 14.66
C GLY A 92 -10.55 -11.77 15.32
N TRP A 93 -11.67 -12.28 15.83
CA TRP A 93 -11.82 -13.63 16.39
C TRP A 93 -13.07 -14.31 15.77
N PRO A 94 -13.26 -15.63 15.91
CA PRO A 94 -14.31 -16.36 15.20
C PRO A 94 -15.74 -15.81 15.38
N THR A 95 -16.04 -15.23 16.53
CA THR A 95 -17.35 -14.66 16.89
C THR A 95 -17.33 -13.14 16.99
N ALA A 96 -16.39 -12.47 16.34
CA ALA A 96 -16.31 -11.02 16.36
C ALA A 96 -17.55 -10.39 15.72
N PRO A 97 -18.04 -9.24 16.23
CA PRO A 97 -19.08 -8.46 15.57
C PRO A 97 -18.75 -8.24 14.09
N ASP A 98 -19.73 -8.42 13.20
CA ASP A 98 -19.57 -8.34 11.73
C ASP A 98 -18.55 -9.33 11.12
N GLY A 99 -18.11 -10.32 11.88
CA GLY A 99 -17.18 -11.37 11.46
C GLY A 99 -15.70 -10.99 11.59
N PRO A 100 -14.78 -11.98 11.59
CA PRO A 100 -13.35 -11.75 11.86
C PRO A 100 -12.66 -10.83 10.83
N TYR A 101 -13.20 -10.73 9.61
CA TYR A 101 -12.59 -9.95 8.53
C TYR A 101 -12.92 -8.45 8.58
N ALA A 102 -13.88 -8.03 9.42
CA ALA A 102 -14.19 -6.61 9.63
C ALA A 102 -13.25 -5.92 10.64
N TRP A 103 -12.31 -6.68 11.22
CA TRP A 103 -11.43 -6.27 12.31
C TRP A 103 -9.97 -6.03 11.88
N GLY A 104 -9.73 -5.79 10.59
CA GLY A 104 -8.44 -5.34 10.08
C GLY A 104 -8.02 -4.00 10.69
N TYR A 105 -6.72 -3.71 10.67
CA TYR A 105 -6.16 -2.42 11.12
C TYR A 105 -6.38 -2.13 12.61
N CYS A 106 -6.55 -3.16 13.43
CA CYS A 106 -6.74 -3.05 14.87
C CYS A 106 -5.41 -2.82 15.63
N PHE A 107 -4.29 -3.27 15.04
CA PHE A 107 -2.94 -3.12 15.57
C PHE A 107 -2.03 -2.32 14.61
N LYS A 108 -1.05 -1.62 15.17
CA LYS A 108 -0.03 -0.85 14.43
C LYS A 108 1.40 -1.37 14.64
N GLU A 109 1.56 -2.31 15.55
CA GLU A 109 2.83 -2.94 15.92
C GLU A 109 2.57 -4.41 16.23
N GLU A 110 3.61 -5.23 16.02
CA GLU A 110 3.61 -6.64 16.36
C GLU A 110 3.33 -6.89 17.86
N ARG A 111 2.56 -7.95 18.14
CA ARG A 111 2.13 -8.31 19.51
C ARG A 111 2.94 -9.46 20.09
N GLY A 112 2.86 -9.62 21.41
CA GLY A 112 3.34 -10.84 22.08
C GLY A 112 4.83 -10.80 22.43
N ASN A 113 5.36 -9.63 22.78
CA ASN A 113 6.77 -9.42 23.11
C ASN A 113 7.72 -9.90 22.00
N PRO A 114 7.66 -9.28 20.82
CA PRO A 114 8.51 -9.68 19.70
C PRO A 114 10.00 -9.53 20.05
N PRO A 115 10.86 -10.41 19.52
CA PRO A 115 12.29 -10.22 19.63
C PRO A 115 12.70 -8.92 18.91
N ASP A 116 13.93 -8.46 19.13
CA ASP A 116 14.38 -7.19 18.55
C ASP A 116 14.55 -7.25 17.01
N TYR A 117 14.47 -8.43 16.40
CA TYR A 117 14.62 -8.69 14.96
C TYR A 117 15.86 -8.03 14.33
N CYS A 118 16.93 -7.91 15.13
CA CYS A 118 18.24 -7.46 14.68
C CYS A 118 19.09 -8.65 14.25
N THR A 119 19.55 -8.66 13.01
CA THR A 119 20.63 -9.54 12.54
C THR A 119 21.81 -8.67 12.18
N GLN A 120 22.92 -8.84 12.89
CA GLN A 120 24.13 -8.06 12.66
C GLN A 120 24.62 -8.23 11.22
N SER A 121 24.85 -7.11 10.55
CA SER A 121 25.31 -7.07 9.17
C SER A 121 26.26 -5.89 9.00
N GLN A 122 27.37 -6.09 8.29
CA GLN A 122 28.26 -4.98 7.93
C GLN A 122 27.56 -3.94 7.06
N GLN A 123 26.63 -4.38 6.20
CA GLN A 123 25.86 -3.48 5.34
C GLN A 123 24.71 -2.80 6.10
N TRP A 124 24.18 -3.45 7.14
CA TRP A 124 23.02 -3.00 7.90
C TRP A 124 23.25 -3.22 9.40
N PRO A 125 24.12 -2.42 10.03
CA PRO A 125 24.40 -2.56 11.45
C PRO A 125 23.15 -2.22 12.26
N CYS A 126 22.91 -2.98 13.32
CA CYS A 126 21.81 -2.67 14.22
C CYS A 126 22.15 -1.46 15.08
N VAL A 127 21.21 -0.53 15.21
CA VAL A 127 21.38 0.66 16.04
C VAL A 127 21.12 0.28 17.50
N PRO A 128 22.03 0.60 18.43
CA PRO A 128 21.82 0.33 19.85
C PRO A 128 20.49 0.87 20.36
N GLY A 129 19.74 0.04 21.11
CA GLY A 129 18.43 0.40 21.67
C GLY A 129 17.26 0.43 20.67
N LYS A 130 17.49 0.15 19.38
CA LYS A 130 16.41 0.06 18.37
C LYS A 130 15.96 -1.39 18.18
N LYS A 131 14.65 -1.55 18.01
CA LYS A 131 13.98 -2.81 17.70
C LYS A 131 13.33 -2.76 16.32
N TYR A 132 13.31 -3.89 15.61
CA TYR A 132 12.92 -4.02 14.20
C TYR A 132 11.71 -4.94 13.96
N TYR A 133 10.88 -5.13 14.99
CA TYR A 133 9.60 -5.85 14.88
C TYR A 133 8.62 -5.17 13.89
N GLY A 134 7.61 -5.92 13.45
CA GLY A 134 6.66 -5.45 12.44
C GLY A 134 5.92 -4.17 12.87
N ARG A 135 5.89 -3.16 11.99
CA ARG A 135 5.18 -1.89 12.21
C ARG A 135 4.29 -1.53 11.02
N GLY A 136 3.15 -0.94 11.33
CA GLY A 136 2.17 -0.51 10.35
C GLY A 136 1.45 -1.66 9.64
N PRO A 137 0.78 -1.37 8.51
CA PRO A 137 -0.06 -2.33 7.81
C PRO A 137 0.72 -3.43 7.09
N ILE A 138 2.03 -3.25 6.87
CA ILE A 138 2.86 -4.20 6.12
C ILE A 138 4.05 -4.63 6.99
N PRO A 139 4.00 -5.79 7.66
CA PRO A 139 5.16 -6.38 8.30
C PRO A 139 6.18 -6.92 7.28
N ASN A 140 7.40 -7.20 7.75
CA ASN A 140 8.56 -7.50 6.91
C ASN A 140 8.36 -8.71 5.97
N HIS A 141 7.55 -9.70 6.34
CA HIS A 141 7.34 -10.90 5.54
C HIS A 141 6.39 -10.67 4.33
N THR A 142 5.46 -9.74 4.46
CA THR A 142 4.47 -9.41 3.43
C THR A 142 5.04 -8.49 2.33
N GLN A 143 6.03 -7.66 2.68
CA GLN A 143 6.82 -6.90 1.71
C GLN A 143 7.48 -7.82 0.66
N LEU A 144 7.95 -8.99 1.07
CA LEU A 144 8.57 -9.97 0.18
C LEU A 144 7.58 -10.54 -0.84
N GLN A 145 6.32 -10.76 -0.43
CA GLN A 145 5.28 -11.29 -1.32
C GLN A 145 4.79 -10.24 -2.33
N LEU A 146 4.53 -9.01 -1.88
CA LEU A 146 4.21 -7.88 -2.78
C LEU A 146 5.35 -7.57 -3.75
N TRP A 147 6.60 -7.77 -3.33
CA TRP A 147 7.78 -7.67 -4.20
C TRP A 147 7.89 -8.83 -5.18
N SER A 148 7.61 -10.07 -4.75
CA SER A 148 7.61 -11.26 -5.61
C SER A 148 6.58 -11.13 -6.74
N SER A 149 5.37 -10.64 -6.43
CA SER A 149 4.33 -10.38 -7.44
C SER A 149 4.73 -9.28 -8.44
N ARG A 150 5.50 -8.27 -8.01
CA ARG A 150 6.04 -7.23 -8.91
C ARG A 150 7.24 -7.68 -9.73
N LYS A 151 8.01 -8.65 -9.25
CA LYS A 151 9.16 -9.23 -9.98
C LYS A 151 8.76 -9.94 -11.28
N SER A 152 7.49 -10.36 -11.38
CA SER A 152 6.91 -10.95 -12.59
C SER A 152 6.75 -9.95 -13.75
N HIS A 153 6.76 -8.63 -13.49
CA HIS A 153 6.63 -7.60 -14.53
C HIS A 153 7.71 -6.50 -14.41
N ARG A 154 8.77 -6.66 -15.22
CA ARG A 154 9.80 -5.68 -15.64
C ARG A 154 10.83 -5.15 -14.62
N ASN A 155 12.08 -5.48 -14.94
CA ASN A 155 13.39 -4.84 -14.76
C ASN A 155 13.55 -3.60 -13.83
N GLU A 156 14.54 -3.75 -12.94
CA GLU A 156 15.49 -2.72 -12.49
C GLU A 156 15.11 -1.64 -11.48
N SER A 157 13.99 -1.74 -10.77
CA SER A 157 13.69 -0.86 -9.61
C SER A 157 13.86 -1.53 -8.22
N ALA A 158 14.35 -2.78 -8.18
CA ALA A 158 14.38 -3.61 -6.98
C ALA A 158 15.43 -3.22 -5.91
N LYS A 159 16.19 -2.14 -6.07
CA LYS A 159 17.20 -1.69 -5.07
C LYS A 159 16.65 -0.75 -4.00
N GLN A 160 15.47 -0.17 -4.17
CA GLN A 160 14.97 0.90 -3.28
C GLN A 160 14.20 0.48 -2.00
N PRO A 161 13.59 -0.71 -1.83
CA PRO A 161 12.70 -0.94 -0.69
C PRO A 161 13.41 -1.08 0.68
N ARG A 162 14.69 -1.49 0.71
CA ARG A 162 15.41 -1.58 2.00
C ARG A 162 15.83 -0.23 2.58
N LYS A 163 15.96 0.82 1.75
CA LYS A 163 16.21 2.19 2.25
C LYS A 163 14.97 2.80 2.92
N LEU A 164 13.76 2.42 2.48
CA LEU A 164 12.52 2.95 3.06
C LEU A 164 12.32 2.49 4.52
N LEU A 165 12.68 1.23 4.83
CA LEU A 165 12.57 0.67 6.18
C LEU A 165 13.50 1.32 7.21
N GLN A 166 14.59 1.95 6.76
CA GLN A 166 15.51 2.68 7.63
C GLN A 166 15.15 4.15 7.83
N THR A 167 14.25 4.70 7.01
CA THR A 167 13.91 6.13 7.04
C THR A 167 12.74 6.44 7.99
N ILE A 168 12.09 5.41 8.55
CA ILE A 168 10.94 5.54 9.48
C ILE A 168 11.34 5.10 10.91
N GLN A 169 12.59 5.34 11.32
CA GLN A 169 13.12 5.10 12.68
C GLN A 169 13.81 6.34 13.25
#